data_AF-A0A6J6H650-F1
#
_entry.id   AF-A0A6J6H650-F1
#
_cell.length_a   1.000
_cell.length_b   1.000
_cell.length_c   1.000
_cell.angle_alpha   90.00
_cell.angle_beta   90.00
_cell.angle_gamma   90.00
#
_symmetry.space_group_name_H-M   'P 1'
#
loop_
_entity.id
_entity.type
_entity.pdbx_description
1 polymer ?
#
loop_
_entity_poly.entity_id
_entity_poly.type
_entity_poly.pdbx_seq_one_letter_code
_entity_poly.pdbx_strand_id
1 'polypeptide(L)'
;MEDFEFTLEDKNLSRTRVVKMPKFTLIGATTHSGNLTGPLLSRFQYKAQLLPYSVQELTEMVKTAGKRIYKLSIPESAFALVIGLSSSRPISDQVPLEI
;
A
#
# COMPACT_ATOMS: atom_id res chain seq x y z
N MET A 1 -23.95 4.09 1.29
CA MET A 1 -23.49 3.25 0.18
C MET A 1 -23.76 4.07 -1.06
N GLU A 2 -22.76 4.35 -1.90
CA GLU A 2 -22.98 5.24 -3.05
C GLU A 2 -23.95 4.63 -4.05
N ASP A 3 -24.79 5.47 -4.66
CA ASP A 3 -25.87 5.02 -5.56
C ASP A 3 -25.36 4.69 -6.99
N PHE A 4 -24.05 4.81 -7.22
CA PHE A 4 -23.38 4.59 -8.52
C PHE A 4 -24.02 5.37 -9.68
N GLU A 5 -24.60 6.53 -9.39
CA GLU A 5 -25.18 7.43 -10.39
C GLU A 5 -24.41 8.75 -10.37
N PHE A 6 -24.04 9.25 -11.55
CA PHE A 6 -23.47 10.59 -11.67
C PHE A 6 -24.21 11.39 -12.73
N THR A 7 -24.38 12.66 -12.41
CA THR A 7 -25.11 13.61 -13.24
C THR A 7 -24.12 14.39 -14.09
N LEU A 8 -24.28 14.32 -15.40
CA LEU A 8 -23.52 15.13 -16.35
C LEU A 8 -24.32 16.38 -16.70
N GLU A 9 -23.75 17.53 -16.37
CA GLU A 9 -24.21 18.85 -16.83
C GLU A 9 -23.18 19.40 -17.81
N ASP A 10 -23.52 19.43 -19.10
CA ASP A 10 -22.72 20.11 -20.12
C ASP A 10 -23.40 21.44 -20.45
N LYS A 11 -22.61 22.53 -20.55
CA LYS A 11 -23.13 23.84 -20.93
C LYS A 11 -23.75 23.84 -22.34
N ASN A 12 -23.37 22.87 -23.18
CA ASN A 12 -23.92 22.69 -24.53
C ASN A 12 -25.07 21.66 -24.59
N LEU A 13 -25.25 20.81 -23.57
CA LEU A 13 -26.38 19.89 -23.49
C LEU A 13 -27.50 20.60 -22.73
N SER A 14 -28.56 20.98 -23.42
CA SER A 14 -29.74 21.62 -22.85
C SER A 14 -30.56 20.74 -21.88
N ARG A 15 -30.06 19.54 -21.51
CA ARG A 15 -30.68 18.62 -20.56
C ARG A 15 -29.63 17.86 -19.75
N THR A 16 -29.84 17.86 -18.44
CA THR A 16 -29.13 17.03 -17.46
C THR A 16 -29.28 15.55 -17.79
N ARG A 17 -28.17 14.80 -17.87
CA ARG A 17 -28.18 13.34 -18.11
C ARG A 17 -27.64 12.60 -16.90
N VAL A 18 -28.45 11.70 -16.34
CA VAL A 18 -28.02 10.77 -15.29
C VAL A 18 -27.41 9.54 -15.96
N VAL A 19 -26.18 9.21 -15.58
CA VAL A 19 -25.47 8.01 -16.06
C VAL A 19 -25.27 7.06 -14.89
N LYS A 20 -25.62 5.79 -15.09
CA LYS A 20 -25.36 4.72 -14.12
C LYS A 20 -23.97 4.15 -14.36
N MET A 21 -23.17 4.06 -13.31
CA MET A 21 -21.87 3.39 -13.32
C MET A 21 -22.02 1.90 -12.95
N PRO A 22 -21.20 1.03 -13.55
CA PRO A 22 -21.08 -0.35 -13.08
C PRO A 22 -20.52 -0.35 -11.66
N LYS A 23 -20.89 -1.36 -10.87
CA LYS A 23 -20.32 -1.57 -9.54
C LYS A 23 -18.83 -1.87 -9.67
N PHE A 24 -18.02 -1.24 -8.81
CA PHE A 24 -16.58 -1.47 -8.76
C PHE A 24 -16.08 -1.44 -7.31
N THR A 25 -14.85 -1.91 -7.13
CA THR A 25 -14.14 -1.83 -5.85
C THR A 25 -13.03 -0.81 -5.97
N LEU A 26 -13.13 0.28 -5.22
CA LEU A 26 -12.08 1.29 -5.14
C LEU A 26 -11.05 0.88 -4.08
N ILE A 27 -9.78 0.80 -4.48
CA ILE A 27 -8.65 0.63 -3.55
C ILE A 27 -7.85 1.92 -3.58
N GLY A 28 -7.86 2.66 -2.46
CA GLY A 28 -7.07 3.87 -2.27
C GLY A 28 -5.80 3.58 -1.50
N ALA A 29 -4.65 4.07 -1.97
CA ALA A 29 -3.38 4.03 -1.25
C ALA A 29 -2.89 5.46 -0.99
N THR A 30 -2.53 5.75 0.25
CA THR A 30 -1.97 7.05 0.66
C THR A 30 -0.76 6.82 1.55
N THR A 31 0.27 7.66 1.42
CA THR A 31 1.42 7.66 2.34
C THR A 31 1.08 8.37 3.66
N HIS A 32 0.10 9.28 3.64
CA HIS A 32 -0.37 10.02 4.81
C HIS A 32 -1.90 10.02 4.87
N SER A 33 -2.46 9.21 5.76
CA SER A 33 -3.92 9.09 5.93
C SER A 33 -4.56 10.38 6.46
N GLY A 34 -3.81 11.20 7.19
CA GLY A 34 -4.27 12.50 7.72
C GLY A 34 -4.58 13.56 6.65
N ASN A 35 -4.15 13.35 5.40
CA ASN A 35 -4.40 14.29 4.30
C ASN A 35 -5.72 14.03 3.57
N LEU A 36 -6.44 12.96 3.91
CA LEU A 36 -7.77 12.72 3.36
C LEU A 36 -8.84 13.42 4.19
N THR A 37 -9.80 14.06 3.51
CA THR A 37 -10.96 14.66 4.16
C THR A 37 -11.81 13.58 4.83
N GLY A 38 -12.37 13.88 6.01
CA GLY A 38 -13.23 12.97 6.77
C GLY A 38 -14.38 12.34 5.95
N PRO A 39 -15.08 13.09 5.07
CA PRO A 39 -16.13 12.54 4.22
C PRO A 39 -15.65 11.52 3.19
N LEU A 40 -14.44 11.68 2.63
CA LEU A 40 -13.91 10.70 1.69
C LEU A 40 -13.44 9.45 2.43
N LEU A 41 -12.78 9.63 3.58
CA LEU A 41 -12.28 8.53 4.40
C LEU A 41 -13.42 7.67 4.98
N SER A 42 -14.58 8.26 5.30
CA SER A 42 -15.74 7.52 5.83
C SER A 42 -16.41 6.61 4.79
N ARG A 43 -16.13 6.78 3.49
CA ARG A 43 -16.64 5.91 2.42
C ARG A 43 -15.89 4.59 2.30
N PHE A 44 -14.68 4.48 2.83
CA PHE A 44 -13.92 3.24 2.87
C PHE A 44 -14.29 2.43 4.11
N GLN A 45 -14.91 1.27 3.89
CA GLN A 45 -15.27 0.34 4.97
C GLN A 45 -14.04 -0.30 5.61
N TYR A 46 -13.06 -0.67 4.79
CA TYR A 46 -11.80 -1.25 5.24
C TYR A 46 -10.68 -0.22 5.18
N LYS A 47 -9.92 -0.11 6.28
CA LYS A 47 -8.80 0.81 6.43
C LYS A 47 -7.61 0.02 6.97
N ALA A 48 -6.63 -0.26 6.11
CA ALA A 48 -5.38 -0.88 6.52
C ALA A 48 -4.29 0.19 6.62
N GLN A 49 -3.39 0.01 7.59
CA GLN A 49 -2.14 0.75 7.67
C GLN A 49 -1.01 -0.24 7.47
N LEU A 50 -0.12 0.07 6.52
CA LEU A 50 1.09 -0.70 6.30
C LEU A 50 2.08 -0.32 7.40
N LEU A 51 2.54 -1.32 8.15
CA LEU A 51 3.60 -1.16 9.13
C LEU A 51 4.94 -1.49 8.48
N PRO A 52 6.05 -0.90 8.96
CA PRO A 52 7.39 -1.35 8.59
C PRO A 52 7.54 -2.85 8.87
N TYR A 53 8.17 -3.56 7.95
CA TYR A 53 8.47 -4.98 8.11
C TYR A 53 9.48 -5.20 9.23
N SER A 54 9.32 -6.30 9.95
CA SER A 54 10.33 -6.84 10.84
C SER A 54 11.53 -7.41 10.07
N VAL A 55 12.67 -7.54 10.74
CA VAL A 55 13.88 -8.17 10.17
C VAL A 55 13.57 -9.60 9.70
N GLN A 56 12.75 -10.33 10.45
CA GLN A 56 12.34 -11.69 10.17
C GLN A 56 11.51 -11.76 8.87
N GLU A 57 10.50 -10.89 8.74
CA GLU A 57 9.67 -10.80 7.54
C GLU A 57 10.49 -10.39 6.30
N LEU A 58 11.42 -9.46 6.44
CA LEU A 58 12.32 -9.07 5.35
C LEU A 58 13.23 -10.23 4.92
N THR A 59 13.76 -11.00 5.88
CA THR A 59 14.58 -12.19 5.60
C THR A 59 13.81 -13.21 4.77
N GLU A 60 12.59 -13.55 5.21
CA GLU A 60 11.72 -14.49 4.50
C GLU A 60 11.32 -13.98 3.12
N MET A 61 11.04 -12.69 2.99
CA MET A 61 10.70 -12.05 1.72
C MET A 61 11.86 -12.15 0.73
N VAL A 62 13.08 -11.79 1.13
CA VAL A 62 14.27 -11.84 0.26
C VAL A 62 14.58 -13.28 -0.13
N LYS A 63 14.50 -14.23 0.80
CA LYS A 63 14.72 -15.66 0.53
C LYS A 63 13.70 -16.20 -0.48
N THR A 64 12.43 -15.90 -0.27
CA THR A 64 11.33 -16.40 -1.12
C THR A 64 11.33 -15.73 -2.49
N ALA A 65 11.47 -14.41 -2.55
CA ALA A 65 11.51 -13.66 -3.80
C ALA A 65 12.78 -13.98 -4.61
N GLY A 66 13.94 -14.06 -3.96
CA GLY A 66 15.22 -14.42 -4.58
C GLY A 66 15.16 -15.79 -5.26
N LYS A 67 14.61 -16.79 -4.57
CA LYS A 67 14.41 -18.13 -5.14
C LYS A 67 13.35 -18.16 -6.24
N ARG A 68 12.19 -17.53 -6.02
CA ARG A 68 11.03 -17.60 -6.94
C ARG A 68 11.25 -16.83 -8.23
N ILE A 69 11.79 -15.61 -8.14
CA ILE A 69 11.90 -14.69 -9.27
C ILE A 69 13.25 -14.88 -9.96
N TYR A 70 14.34 -14.93 -9.18
CA TYR A 70 15.70 -14.91 -9.70
C TYR A 70 16.41 -16.26 -9.66
N LYS A 71 15.78 -17.30 -9.08
CA LYS A 71 16.37 -18.63 -8.88
C LYS A 71 17.71 -18.60 -8.11
N LEU A 72 17.90 -17.58 -7.28
CA LEU A 72 19.09 -17.43 -6.46
C LEU A 72 18.92 -18.15 -5.13
N SER A 73 19.96 -18.88 -4.73
CA SER A 73 20.10 -19.39 -3.37
C SER A 73 21.01 -18.43 -2.61
N ILE A 74 20.39 -17.52 -1.86
CA ILE A 74 21.13 -16.52 -1.06
C ILE A 74 21.57 -17.19 0.25
N PRO A 75 22.88 -17.17 0.58
CA PRO A 75 23.38 -17.72 1.84
C PRO A 75 22.92 -16.86 3.02
N GLU A 76 22.76 -17.50 4.18
CA GLU A 76 22.16 -16.84 5.35
C GLU A 76 22.95 -15.61 5.83
N SER A 77 24.27 -15.67 5.70
CA SER A 77 25.19 -14.56 6.01
C SER A 77 24.95 -13.30 5.19
N ALA A 78 24.39 -13.41 3.98
CA ALA A 78 24.13 -12.26 3.12
C ALA A 78 22.82 -11.53 3.48
N PHE A 79 21.87 -12.19 4.16
CA PHE A 79 20.58 -11.56 4.49
C PHE A 79 20.76 -10.41 5.48
N ALA A 80 21.60 -10.57 6.51
CA ALA A 80 21.86 -9.53 7.49
C ALA A 80 22.40 -8.23 6.86
N LEU A 81 23.29 -8.36 5.86
CA LEU A 81 23.83 -7.22 5.11
C LEU A 81 22.76 -6.54 4.26
N VAL A 82 21.97 -7.32 3.51
CA VAL A 82 20.90 -6.79 2.65
C VAL A 82 19.83 -6.08 3.47
N ILE A 83 19.48 -6.63 4.63
CA ILE A 83 18.52 -6.02 5.54
C ILE A 83 19.09 -4.75 6.18
N GLY A 84 20.36 -4.76 6.60
CA GLY A 84 21.03 -3.59 7.15
C GLY A 84 21.10 -2.40 6.19
N LEU A 85 21.11 -2.66 4.89
CA LEU A 85 21.06 -1.65 3.83
C LEU A 85 19.63 -1.20 3.46
N SER A 86 18.60 -1.96 3.85
CA SER A 86 17.21 -1.62 3.54
C SER A 86 16.73 -0.46 4.40
N SER A 87 16.14 0.56 3.78
CA SER A 87 15.67 1.78 4.44
C SER A 87 14.45 1.57 5.36
N SER A 88 13.91 0.35 5.44
CA SER A 88 12.70 -0.01 6.21
C SER A 88 13.03 -0.65 7.56
N ARG A 89 13.78 0.04 8.43
CA ARG A 89 14.01 -0.46 9.80
C ARG A 89 12.72 -0.35 10.63
N PRO A 90 12.31 -1.40 11.36
CA PRO A 90 11.34 -1.24 12.44
C PRO A 90 11.97 -0.35 13.53
N ILE A 91 11.22 0.65 14.01
CA ILE A 91 11.66 1.59 15.05
C ILE A 91 12.01 0.86 16.37
N SER A 92 11.51 -0.36 16.57
CA SER A 92 11.65 -1.13 17.81
C SER A 92 13.01 -1.78 18.03
N ASP A 93 13.82 -2.01 16.99
CA ASP A 93 15.09 -2.76 17.10
C ASP A 93 16.31 -1.88 16.74
N GLN A 94 16.45 -0.72 17.38
CA GLN A 94 17.76 -0.05 17.45
C GLN A 94 18.69 -0.85 18.38
N VAL A 95 19.12 -2.02 17.93
CA VAL A 95 20.34 -2.63 18.46
C VAL A 95 21.49 -1.75 17.97
N PRO A 96 22.33 -1.19 18.87
CA PRO A 96 23.43 -0.36 18.45
C PRO A 96 24.37 -1.21 17.59
N LEU A 97 24.59 -0.77 16.35
CA LEU A 97 25.68 -1.27 15.52
C LEU A 97 26.98 -0.75 16.16
N GLU A 98 27.54 -1.50 17.11
CA GLU A 98 28.96 -1.40 17.42
C GLU A 98 29.72 -2.01 16.24
N ILE A 99 30.41 -1.14 15.50
CA ILE A 99 31.55 -1.47 14.64
C ILE A 99 32.79 -1.20 15.47
#